data_AF-A0A916QKD4-F1
#
_entry.id   AF-A0A916QKD4-F1
#
_cell.length_a   1.000
_cell.length_b   1.000
_cell.length_c   1.000
_cell.angle_alpha   90.00
_cell.angle_beta   90.00
_cell.angle_gamma   90.00
#
_symmetry.space_group_name_H-M   'P 1'
#
loop_
_entity.id
_entity.type
_entity.pdbx_description
1 polymer ?
#
loop_
_entity_poly.entity_id
_entity_poly.type
_entity_poly.pdbx_seq_one_letter_code
_entity_poly.pdbx_strand_id
1 'polypeptide(L)' 'MIDALKKHGLLLGLIMGIARILRCNPFVRGGVDPVPDKFTIFRNPHPERYEDEVIAQAFHTEQKAKKG' A
#
# COMPACT_ATOMS: atom_id res chain seq x y z
N MET A 1 5.89 8.25 4.99
CA MET A 1 7.25 8.62 5.47
C MET A 1 7.25 8.81 6.98
N ILE A 2 6.44 9.74 7.51
CA ILE A 2 6.44 10.07 8.95
C ILE A 2 6.12 8.85 9.82
N ASP A 3 5.11 8.06 9.48
CA ASP A 3 4.79 6.84 10.23
C ASP A 3 5.89 5.78 10.20
N ALA A 4 6.68 5.72 9.12
CA ALA A 4 7.82 4.81 9.01
C ALA A 4 8.90 5.14 10.04
N LEU A 5 9.19 6.44 10.19
CA LEU A 5 10.17 6.95 11.15
C LEU A 5 9.69 6.73 12.60
N LYS A 6 8.39 6.93 12.86
CA LYS A 6 7.80 6.70 14.19
C LYS A 6 7.80 5.22 14.57
N LYS A 7 7.46 4.31 13.66
CA LYS A 7 7.35 2.86 13.94
C LYS A 7 8.68 2.12 13.95
N HIS A 8 9.60 2.46 13.04
CA HIS A 8 10.84 1.69 12.85
C HIS A 8 12.12 2.47 13.19
N GLY A 9 11.98 3.73 13.63
CA GLY A 9 13.12 4.61 13.91
C GLY A 9 13.73 5.23 12.65
N LEU A 10 14.77 6.05 12.84
CA LEU A 10 15.34 6.87 11.78
C LEU A 10 15.91 6.06 10.61
N LEU A 11 16.77 5.07 10.88
CA LEU A 11 17.47 4.30 9.84
C LEU A 11 16.51 3.42 9.02
N LEU A 12 15.73 2.57 9.69
CA LEU A 12 14.79 1.66 9.02
C LEU A 12 13.64 2.43 8.37
N GLY A 13 13.12 3.49 9.01
CA GLY A 13 12.09 4.34 8.44
C GLY A 13 12.55 5.06 7.17
N LEU A 14 13.82 5.49 7.11
CA LEU A 14 14.41 6.11 5.92
C LEU A 14 14.58 5.10 4.77
N ILE A 15 15.11 3.90 5.06
CA ILE A 15 15.23 2.81 4.07
C ILE A 15 13.85 2.44 3.50
N MET A 16 12.85 2.29 4.37
CA MET A 16 11.48 1.96 3.96
C MET A 16 10.84 3.06 3.11
N GLY A 17 11.13 4.32 3.41
CA GLY A 17 10.69 5.49 2.64
C GLY A 17 11.31 5.55 1.25
N ILE A 18 12.62 5.35 1.14
CA ILE A 18 13.34 5.33 -0.14
C ILE A 18 12.82 4.17 -1.01
N ALA A 19 12.65 2.98 -0.43
CA ALA A 19 12.12 1.83 -1.15
C ALA A 19 10.68 2.05 -1.67
N ARG A 20 9.87 2.86 -0.99
CA ARG A 20 8.54 3.26 -1.49
C ARG A 20 8.64 4.14 -2.73
N ILE A 21 9.55 5.12 -2.73
CA ILE A 21 9.77 6.02 -3.87
C ILE A 21 10.29 5.24 -5.08
N LEU A 22 11.29 4.36 -4.87
CA LEU A 22 11.88 3.55 -5.96
C LEU A 22 10.88 2.60 -6.63
N ARG A 23 9.85 2.16 -5.91
CA ARG A 23 8.79 1.27 -6.44
C ARG A 23 7.65 2.03 -7.11
N CYS A 24 7.66 3.36 -7.08
CA CYS A 24 6.65 4.22 -7.68
C CYS A 24 7.00 4.44 -9.15
N ASN A 25 6.35 3.69 -10.03
CA ASN A 25 6.48 3.85 -11.48
C ASN A 25 5.10 3.73 -12.13
N PRO A 26 4.85 4.40 -13.28
CA PRO A 26 3.53 4.47 -13.91
C PRO A 26 3.05 3.13 -14.47
N PHE A 27 3.93 2.13 -14.57
CA PHE A 27 3.62 0.80 -15.09
C PHE A 27 3.17 -0.17 -13.99
N VAL A 28 3.19 0.26 -12.73
CA VAL A 28 2.73 -0.53 -11.58
C VAL A 28 1.38 0.00 -11.13
N ARG A 29 0.41 -0.91 -10.93
CA ARG A 29 -0.84 -0.58 -10.24
C ARG A 29 -0.52 -0.04 -8.85
N GLY A 30 -0.96 1.21 -8.62
CA GLY A 30 -0.95 1.81 -7.29
C GLY A 30 -1.92 1.10 -6.34
N GLY A 31 -1.88 1.50 -5.09
CA GLY A 31 -2.73 0.95 -4.03
C GLY A 31 -2.27 1.50 -2.68
N VAL A 32 -3.08 1.31 -1.65
CA VAL A 32 -2.73 1.77 -0.31
C VAL A 32 -1.59 0.91 0.26
N ASP A 33 -0.47 1.55 0.60
CA ASP A 33 0.74 0.91 1.14
C ASP A 33 0.98 1.33 2.60
N PRO A 34 0.19 0.80 3.56
CA PRO A 34 0.30 1.13 4.98
C PRO A 34 1.66 0.76 5.55
N VAL A 35 2.09 1.44 6.62
CA VAL A 35 3.33 1.09 7.32
C VAL A 35 3.08 -0.14 8.21
N PRO A 36 3.70 -1.30 7.91
CA PRO A 36 3.50 -2.53 8.68
C PRO A 36 4.12 -2.42 10.08
N ASP A 37 3.66 -3.23 11.03
CA ASP A 37 4.24 -3.22 12.39
C ASP A 37 5.61 -3.91 12.44
N LYS A 38 5.83 -4.88 11.56
CA LYS A 38 7.14 -5.51 11.35
C LYS A 38 7.80 -4.91 10.12
N PHE A 39 9.07 -4.55 10.23
CA PHE A 39 9.82 -3.98 9.11
C PHE A 39 9.84 -4.94 7.92
N THR A 40 9.41 -4.44 6.76
CA THR A 40 9.51 -5.13 5.47
C THR A 40 9.62 -4.12 4.34
N ILE A 41 10.33 -4.52 3.29
CA ILE A 41 10.55 -3.72 2.07
C ILE A 41 9.59 -4.18 0.97
N PHE A 42 8.80 -5.23 1.20
CA PHE A 42 7.84 -5.74 0.24
C PHE A 42 6.55 -4.91 0.20
N ARG A 43 5.76 -5.03 -0.87
CA ARG A 43 4.50 -4.29 -1.01
C ARG A 43 3.44 -4.94 -0.14
N ASN A 44 2.45 -4.16 0.28
CA ASN A 44 1.24 -4.70 0.85
C ASN A 44 0.57 -5.67 -0.15
N PRO A 45 0.41 -6.97 0.18
CA PRO A 45 -0.14 -7.95 -0.74
C PRO A 45 -1.65 -7.82 -0.95
N HIS A 46 -2.33 -7.04 -0.11
CA HIS A 46 -3.79 -6.92 -0.10
C HIS A 46 -4.21 -5.45 0.05
N PRO A 47 -3.95 -4.58 -0.96
CA PRO A 47 -4.31 -3.16 -0.94
C PRO A 47 -5.81 -2.91 -0.79
N GLU A 48 -6.66 -3.82 -1.26
CA GLU A 48 -8.11 -3.77 -1.21
C GLU A 48 -8.68 -3.80 0.22
N ARG A 49 -7.85 -4.14 1.22
CA ARG A 49 -8.23 -4.07 2.63
C ARG A 49 -8.29 -2.64 3.19
N TYR A 50 -7.77 -1.67 2.43
CA TYR A 50 -7.65 -0.27 2.84
C TYR A 50 -8.37 0.68 1.88
N GLU A 51 -9.19 0.14 0.98
CA GLU A 51 -10.02 0.93 0.07
C GLU A 51 -11.35 1.26 0.75
N ASP A 52 -11.73 2.52 0.73
CA ASP A 52 -13.05 2.94 1.21
C ASP A 52 -14.15 2.53 0.21
N GLU A 53 -15.40 2.48 0.66
CA GLU A 53 -16.54 2.07 -0.17
C GLU A 53 -16.63 2.82 -1.50
N VAL A 54 -16.31 4.12 -1.49
CA VAL A 54 -16.29 4.98 -2.68
C VAL A 54 -15.23 4.53 -3.69
N ILE A 55 -14.02 4.21 -3.23
CA ILE A 55 -12.89 3.74 -4.06
C ILE A 55 -13.18 2.31 -4.53
N ALA A 56 -13.67 1.45 -3.64
CA ALA A 56 -14.04 0.08 -3.97
C ALA A 56 -15.09 0.03 -5.09
N GLN A 57 -16.09 0.91 -5.05
CA GLN A 57 -17.09 1.04 -6.10
C GLN A 57 -16.49 1.58 -7.41
N ALA A 58 -15.59 2.57 -7.36
CA ALA A 58 -15.00 3.12 -8.57
C ALA A 58 -14.07 2.12 -9.32
N PHE A 59 -13.37 1.25 -8.59
CA PHE A 59 -12.31 0.41 -9.17
C PHE A 59 -12.64 -1.10 -9.22
N HIS A 60 -13.60 -1.62 -8.42
CA HIS A 60 -13.89 -3.07 -8.29
C HIS A 60 -15.35 -3.48 -8.56
N THR A 61 -16.21 -2.57 -9.03
CA THR A 61 -17.65 -2.86 -9.31
C THR A 61 -17.89 -4.06 -10.25
N GLU A 62 -16.90 -4.44 -11.06
CA GLU A 62 -16.98 -5.61 -11.97
C GLU A 62 -16.83 -7.00 -11.29
N GLN A 63 -16.55 -7.10 -9.98
CA GLN A 63 -16.37 -8.39 -9.30
C GLN A 63 -17.66 -8.97 -8.69
N LYS A 64 -18.70 -8.14 -8.46
CA LYS A 64 -19.98 -8.62 -7.89
C LYS A 64 -20.87 -9.37 -8.89
N ALA A 65 -20.63 -9.23 -10.19
CA ALA A 65 -21.45 -9.87 -11.24
C ALA A 65 -21.09 -11.34 -11.55
N LYS A 66 -19.96 -11.87 -11.04
CA LYS A 66 -19.47 -13.23 -11.35
C LYS A 66 -19.63 -14.25 -10.22
N LYS A 67 -20.34 -13.89 -9.15
CA LYS A 67 -20.58 -14.76 -7.99
C LYS A 67 -22.08 -15.05 -7.78
N GLY A 68 -22.79 -15.22 -8.90
CA GLY A 68 -24.15 -15.76 -8.98
C GLY A 68 -24.11 -17.15 -9.60
#